data_AF-A0A2R6MWU5-F1
#
_entry.id   AF-A0A2R6MWU5-F1
#
_cell.length_a   1.000
_cell.length_b   1.000
_cell.length_c   1.000
_cell.angle_alpha   90.00
_cell.angle_beta   90.00
_cell.angle_gamma   90.00
#
_symmetry.space_group_name_H-M   'P 1'
#
loop_
_entity.id
_entity.type
_entity.pdbx_description
1 polymer ?
#
loop_
_entity_poly.entity_id
_entity_poly.type
_entity_poly.pdbx_seq_one_letter_code
_entity_poly.pdbx_strand_id
1 'polypeptide(L)'
;MLPTRIVADADVLAADLLLGGPSRETVDVARAHSWLDLAASDPLLSDARATIDAVAGDADPDLADDWLAHVASARVAVDHPAGDHPGLASAYRGGAAHLLTLDEQLTTARAGLSVQPHAALSVRRPEAFAAVFDAAALYAAAVGGDYPGADRDPRD
;
A
#
# COMPACT_ATOMS: atom_id res chain seq x y z
N MET A 1 -7.39 17.84 -8.06
CA MET A 1 -6.37 16.82 -8.38
C MET A 1 -6.86 15.49 -7.85
N LEU A 2 -6.65 14.40 -8.59
CA LEU A 2 -6.91 13.06 -8.08
C LEU A 2 -5.90 12.69 -7.00
N PRO A 3 -6.29 11.88 -6.00
CA PRO A 3 -5.36 11.38 -4.99
C PRO A 3 -4.29 10.46 -5.60
N THR A 4 -3.03 10.67 -5.20
CA THR A 4 -1.85 9.89 -5.64
C THR A 4 -1.30 8.99 -4.53
N ARG A 5 -2.05 8.85 -3.44
CA ARG A 5 -1.70 8.01 -2.29
C ARG A 5 -2.29 6.61 -2.42
N ILE A 6 -1.45 5.63 -2.13
CA ILE A 6 -1.78 4.21 -2.10
C ILE A 6 -1.39 3.67 -0.73
N VAL A 7 -2.21 2.77 -0.19
CA VAL A 7 -1.88 1.97 1.00
C VAL A 7 -1.78 0.51 0.58
N ALA A 8 -0.66 -0.12 0.92
CA ALA A 8 -0.53 -1.57 0.93
C ALA A 8 -0.75 -2.07 2.35
N ASP A 9 -1.68 -3.00 2.52
CA ASP A 9 -2.00 -3.58 3.82
C ASP A 9 -0.88 -4.52 4.30
N ALA A 10 -0.95 -4.95 5.56
CA ALA A 10 0.12 -5.71 6.21
C ALA A 10 0.45 -7.02 5.47
N ASP A 11 -0.57 -7.71 4.97
CA ASP A 11 -0.43 -8.94 4.20
C ASP A 11 0.21 -8.72 2.82
N VAL A 12 -0.12 -7.62 2.13
CA VAL A 12 0.47 -7.22 0.85
C VAL A 12 1.94 -6.82 1.05
N LEU A 13 2.25 -6.07 2.10
CA LEU A 13 3.63 -5.69 2.43
C LEU A 13 4.50 -6.91 2.75
N ALA A 14 3.98 -7.86 3.53
CA ALA A 14 4.68 -9.11 3.80
C ALA A 14 4.86 -9.94 2.53
N ALA A 15 3.84 -10.05 1.69
CA ALA A 15 3.90 -10.79 0.42
C ALA A 15 4.87 -10.14 -0.60
N ASP A 16 4.93 -8.81 -0.68
CA ASP A 16 5.92 -8.09 -1.50
C ASP A 16 7.36 -8.52 -1.16
N LEU A 17 7.68 -8.54 0.12
CA LEU A 17 8.99 -8.93 0.62
C LEU A 17 9.26 -10.42 0.36
N LEU A 18 8.35 -11.29 0.81
CA LEU A 18 8.63 -12.73 0.96
C LEU A 18 8.29 -13.57 -0.26
N LEU A 19 7.28 -13.18 -1.04
CA LEU A 19 6.72 -14.01 -2.12
C LEU A 19 6.87 -13.37 -3.49
N GLY A 20 6.87 -12.05 -3.57
CA GLY A 20 6.86 -11.31 -4.82
C GLY A 20 5.48 -11.30 -5.50
N GLY A 21 5.47 -11.53 -6.81
CA GLY A 21 4.25 -11.62 -7.61
C GLY A 21 3.41 -10.34 -7.63
N PRO A 22 2.06 -10.44 -7.67
CA PRO A 22 1.19 -9.27 -7.82
C PRO A 22 1.31 -8.23 -6.70
N SER A 23 1.56 -8.67 -5.46
CA SER A 23 1.80 -7.75 -4.33
C SER A 23 3.01 -6.88 -4.61
N ARG A 24 4.09 -7.51 -5.04
CA ARG A 24 5.33 -6.85 -5.40
C ARG A 24 5.19 -5.93 -6.59
N GLU A 25 4.65 -6.43 -7.70
CA GLU A 25 4.42 -5.65 -8.92
C GLU A 25 3.60 -4.39 -8.62
N THR A 26 2.63 -4.50 -7.73
CA THR A 26 1.78 -3.38 -7.34
C THR A 26 2.49 -2.38 -6.42
N VAL A 27 3.25 -2.85 -5.43
CA VAL A 27 4.00 -1.94 -4.54
C VAL A 27 5.11 -1.22 -5.32
N ASP A 28 5.75 -1.91 -6.26
CA ASP A 28 6.77 -1.36 -7.15
C ASP A 28 6.21 -0.23 -8.03
N VAL A 29 4.93 -0.29 -8.44
CA VAL A 29 4.29 0.84 -9.11
C VAL A 29 4.36 2.11 -8.26
N ALA A 30 4.10 2.04 -6.95
CA ALA A 30 4.18 3.23 -6.12
C ALA A 30 5.64 3.68 -5.91
N ARG A 31 6.57 2.75 -5.70
CA ARG A 31 8.01 3.07 -5.49
C ARG A 31 8.67 3.67 -6.73
N ALA A 32 8.29 3.20 -7.92
CA ALA A 32 8.88 3.61 -9.20
C ALA A 32 8.48 5.03 -9.65
N HIS A 33 7.55 5.68 -8.94
CA HIS A 33 7.03 7.00 -9.29
C HIS A 33 7.18 7.97 -8.14
N SER A 34 7.98 9.02 -8.34
CA SER A 34 8.20 10.05 -7.31
C SER A 34 6.97 10.86 -6.92
N TRP A 35 5.95 10.83 -7.76
CA TRP A 35 4.68 11.52 -7.59
C TRP A 35 3.58 10.66 -6.95
N LEU A 36 3.86 9.36 -6.74
CA LEU A 36 3.02 8.45 -5.95
C LEU A 36 3.58 8.31 -4.54
N ASP A 37 2.68 8.19 -3.58
CA ASP A 37 3.02 8.05 -2.17
C ASP A 37 2.51 6.71 -1.63
N LEU A 38 3.39 5.92 -1.00
CA LEU A 38 2.99 4.82 -0.12
C LEU A 38 2.72 5.38 1.27
N ALA A 39 1.45 5.46 1.63
CA ALA A 39 1.02 5.93 2.94
C ALA A 39 0.88 4.75 3.91
N ALA A 40 1.43 4.88 5.12
CA ALA A 40 1.29 3.86 6.15
C ALA A 40 1.41 4.46 7.56
N SER A 41 0.70 3.86 8.50
CA SER A 41 0.82 4.17 9.93
C SER A 41 1.82 3.25 10.62
N ASP A 42 2.24 3.63 11.84
CA ASP A 42 3.05 2.75 12.70
C ASP A 42 2.35 1.43 13.05
N PRO A 43 1.05 1.42 13.42
CA PRO A 43 0.32 0.17 13.61
C PRO A 43 0.34 -0.74 12.37
N LEU A 44 0.16 -0.18 11.18
CA LEU A 44 0.18 -0.96 9.94
C LEU A 44 1.56 -1.60 9.70
N LEU A 45 2.64 -0.83 9.85
CA LEU A 45 3.99 -1.39 9.72
C LEU A 45 4.31 -2.42 10.82
N SER A 46 3.79 -2.21 12.03
CA SER A 46 3.95 -3.17 13.13
C SER A 46 3.29 -4.52 12.81
N ASP A 47 2.08 -4.51 12.26
CA ASP A 47 1.36 -5.73 11.87
C ASP A 47 2.07 -6.47 10.72
N ALA A 48 2.58 -5.71 9.75
CA ALA A 48 3.37 -6.25 8.65
C ALA A 48 4.69 -6.86 9.15
N ARG A 49 5.41 -6.15 10.05
CA ARG A 49 6.63 -6.66 10.69
C ARG A 49 6.36 -7.96 11.43
N ALA A 50 5.29 -8.02 12.23
CA ALA A 50 4.90 -9.23 12.95
C ALA A 50 4.61 -10.40 12.00
N THR A 51 3.98 -10.11 10.86
CA THR A 51 3.72 -11.12 9.81
C THR A 51 5.02 -11.62 9.19
N ILE A 52 5.94 -10.72 8.86
CA ILE A 52 7.25 -11.06 8.29
C ILE A 52 8.07 -11.90 9.28
N ASP A 53 8.15 -11.48 10.54
CA ASP A 53 8.82 -12.19 11.62
C ASP A 53 8.24 -13.59 11.82
N ALA A 54 6.92 -13.74 11.80
CA ALA A 54 6.27 -15.03 11.94
C ALA A 54 6.56 -16.01 10.78
N VAL A 55 6.84 -15.50 9.56
CA VAL A 55 7.12 -16.33 8.39
C VAL A 55 8.63 -16.60 8.23
N ALA A 56 9.46 -15.60 8.47
CA ALA A 56 10.92 -15.72 8.40
C ALA A 56 11.48 -16.53 9.57
N GLY A 57 11.02 -16.20 10.79
CA GLY A 57 11.43 -16.83 12.04
C GLY A 57 12.95 -16.96 12.16
N ASP A 58 13.40 -18.13 12.61
CA ASP A 58 14.82 -18.42 12.83
C ASP A 58 15.66 -18.49 11.54
N ALA A 59 15.03 -18.51 10.36
CA ALA A 59 15.78 -18.57 9.09
C ALA A 59 16.47 -17.23 8.79
N ASP A 60 15.88 -16.12 9.22
CA ASP A 60 16.43 -14.78 9.09
C ASP A 60 15.84 -13.86 10.18
N PRO A 61 16.43 -13.83 11.40
CA PRO A 61 15.86 -13.16 12.55
C PRO A 61 15.91 -11.62 12.45
N ASP A 62 16.78 -11.08 11.58
CA ASP A 62 16.96 -9.63 11.43
C ASP A 62 16.06 -9.06 10.31
N LEU A 63 15.55 -9.91 9.41
CA LEU A 63 14.78 -9.51 8.22
C LEU A 63 13.60 -8.58 8.53
N ALA A 64 12.85 -8.87 9.59
CA ALA A 64 11.66 -8.09 9.94
C ALA A 64 12.02 -6.68 10.45
N ASP A 65 13.13 -6.56 11.18
CA ASP A 65 13.62 -5.28 11.71
C ASP A 65 14.28 -4.44 10.61
N ASP A 66 15.09 -5.05 9.76
CA ASP A 66 15.70 -4.41 8.60
C ASP A 66 14.63 -3.89 7.63
N TRP A 67 13.61 -4.72 7.36
CA TRP A 67 12.47 -4.32 6.56
C TRP A 67 11.73 -3.12 7.17
N LEU A 68 11.46 -3.15 8.49
CA LEU A 68 10.77 -2.06 9.17
C LEU A 68 11.56 -0.75 9.07
N ALA A 69 12.87 -0.80 9.32
CA ALA A 69 13.75 0.36 9.24
C ALA A 69 13.74 0.99 7.84
N HIS A 70 13.83 0.15 6.81
CA HIS A 70 13.78 0.60 5.42
C HIS A 70 12.43 1.25 5.08
N VAL A 71 11.31 0.53 5.27
CA VAL A 71 9.99 1.00 4.83
C VAL A 71 9.46 2.18 5.66
N ALA A 72 9.82 2.28 6.95
CA ALA A 72 9.45 3.41 7.79
C ALA A 72 10.07 4.73 7.30
N SER A 73 11.26 4.68 6.70
CA SER A 73 11.93 5.85 6.13
C SER A 73 11.35 6.27 4.78
N ALA A 74 10.82 5.32 4.00
CA ALA A 74 10.32 5.54 2.65
C ALA A 74 8.83 5.93 2.59
N ARG A 75 8.03 5.58 3.60
CA ARG A 75 6.59 5.86 3.61
C ARG A 75 6.27 7.34 3.84
N VAL A 76 5.07 7.73 3.43
CA VAL A 76 4.36 8.87 4.01
C VAL A 76 3.67 8.43 5.29
N ALA A 77 4.11 8.94 6.44
CA ALA A 77 3.55 8.59 7.73
C ALA A 77 2.10 9.11 7.89
N VAL A 78 1.22 8.27 8.43
CA VAL A 78 -0.18 8.60 8.70
C VAL A 78 -0.53 8.30 10.15
N ASP A 79 -1.05 9.30 10.86
CA ASP A 79 -1.61 9.13 12.19
C ASP A 79 -3.10 8.77 12.12
N HIS A 80 -3.52 7.85 12.98
CA HIS A 80 -4.93 7.53 13.17
C HIS A 80 -5.21 7.07 14.61
N PRO A 81 -6.45 7.23 15.11
CA PRO A 81 -6.85 6.65 16.38
C PRO A 81 -6.69 5.12 16.39
N ALA A 82 -6.43 4.55 17.57
CA ALA A 82 -6.43 3.11 17.75
C ALA A 82 -7.84 2.51 17.61
N GLY A 83 -7.91 1.22 17.29
CA GLY A 83 -9.16 0.43 17.30
C GLY A 83 -9.74 0.11 15.92
N ASP A 84 -9.34 0.83 14.88
CA ASP A 84 -9.68 0.51 13.49
C ASP A 84 -8.61 -0.39 12.85
N HIS A 85 -8.99 -1.12 11.81
CA HIS A 85 -8.06 -1.90 10.99
C HIS A 85 -6.95 -0.97 10.43
N PRO A 86 -5.65 -1.22 10.70
CA PRO A 86 -4.58 -0.28 10.37
C PRO A 86 -4.49 0.10 8.89
N GLY A 87 -4.67 -0.85 7.98
CA GLY A 87 -4.74 -0.58 6.53
C GLY A 87 -5.87 0.40 6.14
N LEU A 88 -7.10 0.16 6.62
CA LEU A 88 -8.23 1.05 6.38
C LEU A 88 -8.04 2.43 7.03
N ALA A 89 -7.57 2.46 8.27
CA ALA A 89 -7.37 3.70 9.00
C ALA A 89 -6.29 4.57 8.32
N SER A 90 -5.20 3.95 7.86
CA SER A 90 -4.16 4.60 7.06
C SER A 90 -4.72 5.14 5.75
N ALA A 91 -5.54 4.36 5.04
CA ALA A 91 -6.12 4.77 3.78
C ALA A 91 -7.08 5.95 3.95
N TYR A 92 -7.95 5.89 4.95
CA TYR A 92 -8.93 6.94 5.24
C TYR A 92 -8.26 8.24 5.71
N ARG A 93 -7.37 8.16 6.70
CA ARG A 93 -6.68 9.34 7.26
C ARG A 93 -5.62 9.89 6.33
N GLY A 94 -4.98 9.02 5.55
CA GLY A 94 -4.02 9.38 4.52
C GLY A 94 -4.66 9.95 3.26
N GLY A 95 -5.98 9.85 3.06
CA GLY A 95 -6.63 10.29 1.83
C GLY A 95 -6.19 9.47 0.61
N ALA A 96 -6.01 8.17 0.79
CA ALA A 96 -5.59 7.27 -0.27
C ALA A 96 -6.70 7.01 -1.29
N ALA A 97 -6.29 6.89 -2.55
CA ALA A 97 -7.17 6.43 -3.63
C ALA A 97 -7.43 4.93 -3.53
N HIS A 98 -6.42 4.18 -3.07
CA HIS A 98 -6.41 2.73 -3.08
C HIS A 98 -5.92 2.16 -1.75
N LEU A 99 -6.63 1.13 -1.28
CA LEU A 99 -6.15 0.18 -0.29
C LEU A 99 -6.00 -1.17 -0.98
N LEU A 100 -4.80 -1.73 -0.92
CA LEU A 100 -4.45 -3.02 -1.47
C LEU A 100 -4.36 -4.01 -0.32
N THR A 101 -5.15 -5.07 -0.35
CA THR A 101 -5.23 -6.04 0.75
C THR A 101 -5.49 -7.44 0.21
N LEU A 102 -4.92 -8.46 0.84
CA LEU A 102 -5.26 -9.86 0.58
C LEU A 102 -6.41 -10.35 1.48
N ASP A 103 -6.80 -9.56 2.50
CA ASP A 103 -7.96 -9.84 3.35
C ASP A 103 -9.26 -9.85 2.53
N GLU A 104 -9.81 -11.04 2.40
CA GLU A 104 -11.08 -11.29 1.72
C GLU A 104 -12.24 -10.53 2.36
N GLN A 105 -12.22 -10.33 3.67
CA GLN A 105 -13.30 -9.61 4.37
C GLN A 105 -13.38 -8.16 3.91
N LEU A 106 -12.22 -7.51 3.71
CA LEU A 106 -12.12 -6.12 3.25
C LEU A 106 -12.46 -5.95 1.77
N THR A 107 -12.28 -6.99 0.96
CA THR A 107 -12.58 -6.97 -0.48
C THR A 107 -14.00 -7.42 -0.82
N THR A 108 -14.78 -7.88 0.17
CA THR A 108 -16.20 -8.21 -0.05
C THR A 108 -17.07 -6.97 -0.27
N ALA A 109 -18.14 -7.14 -1.07
CA ALA A 109 -19.14 -6.11 -1.32
C ALA A 109 -19.78 -5.52 -0.05
N ARG A 110 -19.79 -6.27 1.07
CA ARG A 110 -20.35 -5.84 2.36
C ARG A 110 -19.44 -4.83 3.06
N ALA A 111 -18.12 -5.01 3.01
CA ALA A 111 -17.15 -4.04 3.52
C ALA A 111 -17.14 -2.75 2.67
N GLY A 112 -17.30 -2.90 1.35
CA GLY A 112 -17.45 -1.75 0.43
C GLY A 112 -18.64 -0.84 0.77
N LEU A 113 -19.74 -1.38 1.29
CA LEU A 113 -20.94 -0.61 1.66
C LEU A 113 -20.79 0.18 2.98
N SER A 114 -19.96 -0.29 3.92
CA SER A 114 -19.65 0.47 5.16
C SER A 114 -18.69 1.64 4.96
N VAL A 115 -17.91 1.63 3.88
CA VAL A 115 -16.95 2.70 3.52
C VAL A 115 -17.59 3.79 2.63
N GLN A 116 -18.76 3.50 2.05
CA GLN A 116 -19.26 4.17 0.85
C GLN A 116 -19.90 5.58 0.94
N PRO A 117 -20.17 6.24 2.09
CA PRO A 117 -20.64 7.63 2.01
C PRO A 117 -19.54 8.71 2.09
N HIS A 118 -18.27 8.41 2.42
CA HIS A 118 -17.32 9.48 2.79
C HIS A 118 -15.90 9.43 2.19
N ALA A 119 -15.51 8.41 1.43
CA ALA A 119 -14.19 8.39 0.79
C ALA A 119 -14.25 7.71 -0.58
N ALA A 120 -13.67 8.36 -1.60
CA ALA A 120 -13.39 7.77 -2.91
C ALA A 120 -12.26 6.72 -2.83
N LEU A 121 -12.32 5.83 -1.82
CA LEU A 121 -11.34 4.79 -1.56
C LEU A 121 -11.75 3.51 -2.28
N SER A 122 -10.86 3.00 -3.13
CA SER A 122 -11.01 1.69 -3.74
C SER A 122 -10.21 0.65 -2.98
N VAL A 123 -10.91 -0.28 -2.34
CA VAL A 123 -10.30 -1.47 -1.70
C VAL A 123 -10.29 -2.62 -2.70
N ARG A 124 -9.13 -3.25 -2.92
CA ARG A 124 -8.97 -4.35 -3.89
C ARG A 124 -7.75 -5.21 -3.61
N ARG A 125 -7.71 -6.39 -4.25
CA ARG A 125 -6.52 -7.23 -4.29
C ARG A 125 -5.44 -6.68 -5.22
N PRO A 126 -4.14 -6.99 -5.00
CA PRO A 126 -3.05 -6.54 -5.86
C PRO A 126 -3.23 -6.91 -7.33
N GLU A 127 -3.63 -8.14 -7.67
CA GLU A 127 -3.84 -8.57 -9.06
C GLU A 127 -4.95 -7.78 -9.77
N ALA A 128 -5.99 -7.40 -9.03
CA ALA A 128 -7.08 -6.59 -9.55
C ALA A 128 -6.68 -5.11 -9.72
N PHE A 129 -5.71 -4.64 -8.94
CA PHE A 129 -5.11 -3.32 -9.15
C PHE A 129 -4.22 -3.33 -10.38
N ALA A 130 -3.26 -4.26 -10.45
CA ALA A 130 -2.29 -4.36 -11.54
C ALA A 130 -2.96 -4.48 -12.92
N ALA A 131 -4.12 -5.17 -13.00
CA ALA A 131 -4.87 -5.32 -14.23
C ALA A 131 -5.48 -4.02 -14.80
N VAL A 132 -5.69 -2.99 -13.96
CA VAL A 132 -6.45 -1.80 -14.37
C VAL A 132 -5.80 -0.47 -14.02
N PHE A 133 -4.70 -0.48 -13.25
CA PHE A 133 -4.00 0.75 -12.92
C PHE A 133 -3.28 1.30 -14.14
N ASP A 134 -3.54 2.57 -14.45
CA ASP A 134 -2.93 3.30 -15.54
C ASP A 134 -2.21 4.54 -14.98
N ALA A 135 -0.89 4.42 -14.83
CA ALA A 135 -0.04 5.49 -14.33
C ALA A 135 -0.10 6.74 -15.22
N ALA A 136 -0.21 6.58 -16.54
CA ALA A 136 -0.25 7.69 -17.48
C ALA A 136 -1.57 8.47 -17.35
N ALA A 137 -2.69 7.76 -17.27
CA ALA A 137 -4.00 8.37 -17.07
C ALA A 137 -4.09 9.09 -15.71
N LEU A 138 -3.57 8.47 -14.65
CA LEU A 138 -3.55 9.10 -13.33
C LEU A 138 -2.62 10.32 -13.31
N TYR A 139 -1.44 10.24 -13.92
CA TYR A 139 -0.50 11.36 -14.02
C TYR A 139 -1.14 12.57 -14.71
N ALA A 140 -1.77 12.36 -15.86
CA ALA A 140 -2.45 13.43 -16.60
C ALA A 140 -3.56 14.12 -15.78
N ALA A 141 -4.24 13.38 -14.90
CA ALA A 141 -5.32 13.90 -14.07
C ALA A 141 -4.87 14.49 -12.72
N ALA A 142 -3.76 14.00 -12.16
CA ALA A 142 -3.26 14.42 -10.85
C ALA A 142 -2.17 15.49 -10.95
N VAL A 143 -1.18 15.29 -11.82
CA VAL A 143 -0.02 16.18 -12.00
C VAL A 143 -0.22 17.10 -13.21
N GLY A 144 -0.75 16.54 -14.30
CA GLY A 144 -0.90 17.22 -15.59
C GLY A 144 0.35 17.13 -16.47
N GLY A 145 0.16 17.35 -17.77
CA GLY A 145 1.23 17.25 -18.78
C GLY A 145 1.46 15.81 -19.26
N ASP A 146 2.55 15.62 -20.01
CA ASP A 146 2.92 14.32 -20.55
C ASP A 146 3.56 13.45 -19.48
N TYR A 147 3.12 12.19 -19.41
CA TYR A 147 3.64 11.23 -18.44
C TYR A 147 5.07 10.82 -18.82
N PRO A 148 6.07 11.05 -17.94
CA PRO A 148 7.47 10.78 -18.26
C PRO A 148 7.85 9.29 -18.15
N GLY A 149 6.94 8.43 -17.67
CA GLY A 149 7.27 7.07 -17.25
C GLY A 149 7.68 7.01 -15.77
N ALA A 150 8.11 5.83 -15.35
CA ALA A 150 8.74 5.63 -14.05
C ALA A 150 10.04 6.43 -13.96
N ASP A 151 10.27 7.08 -12.82
CA ASP A 151 11.41 7.98 -12.58
C ASP A 151 12.26 7.56 -11.38
N ARG A 152 11.97 6.41 -10.78
CA ARG A 152 12.76 5.77 -9.71
C ARG A 152 12.96 4.29 -10.00
N ASP A 153 14.09 3.74 -9.55
CA ASP A 153 14.19 2.29 -9.37
C ASP A 153 13.34 1.91 -8.15
N PRO A 154 12.35 1.01 -8.27
CA PRO A 154 11.53 0.59 -7.13
C PRO A 154 12.30 -0.20 -6.06
N ARG A 155 13.59 -0.50 -6.28
CA ARG A 155 14.44 -1.33 -5.42
C ARG A 155 15.63 -0.62 -4.78
N ASP A 156 15.83 0.65 -5.12
CA ASP A 156 16.86 1.49 -4.51
C ASP A 156 16.41 2.07 -3.16
#